data_AF-A0A8J5XS79-F1
#
_entry.id   AF-A0A8J5XS79-F1
#
_cell.length_a   1.000
_cell.length_b   1.000
_cell.length_c   1.000
_cell.angle_alpha   90.00
_cell.angle_beta   90.00
_cell.angle_gamma   90.00
#
_symmetry.space_group_name_H-M   'P 1'
#
loop_
_entity.id
_entity.type
_entity.pdbx_description
1 polymer ?
#
loop_
_entity_poly.entity_id
_entity_poly.type
_entity_poly.pdbx_seq_one_letter_code
_entity_poly.pdbx_strand_id
1 'polypeptide(L)'
;MQCALKFACSAAPPSSASIAPLLFSNTHNKKKKLRNGCSIRAELSDDNDPLLQAAINSASLRFHETHRQDPLFIDPYAGCFVSTHTQMDMETKAKQYCIATKFIDDKLLSTVNHMDGLKQVVLLSDGMDTRPYRLNWPSSTIMFDISPLRVFQKAAEKLDGVGAKIPQRCLFLHVPLETPNIQETLVTKGFNGTRPSVWAIQGLPLMTLVSFEEILLTVSGMAMKGCLFFGELPAWLAETGIGNKSSTKKWINNIFMSYGFKVDMISYDEVAKRLSKVVKPGDYEKILFVAEQLRCSDDQMETWRKELQRVDEDGDEEGFEDL
;
A
#
# COMPACT_ATOMS: atom_id res chain seq x y z
N MET A 1 -48.44 -22.92 60.29
CA MET A 1 -47.80 -24.16 59.81
C MET A 1 -46.60 -23.71 58.98
N GLN A 2 -45.36 -23.64 59.51
CA GLN A 2 -44.37 -24.74 59.56
C GLN A 2 -44.38 -25.55 58.26
N CYS A 3 -43.32 -25.75 57.48
CA CYS A 3 -41.85 -25.73 57.60
C CYS A 3 -41.32 -25.80 56.13
N ALA A 4 -40.05 -25.74 55.72
CA ALA A 4 -38.77 -25.20 56.16
C ALA A 4 -37.70 -25.82 55.21
N LEU A 5 -36.65 -25.05 54.84
CA LEU A 5 -35.27 -25.51 54.53
C LEU A 5 -35.04 -26.21 53.15
N LYS A 6 -33.94 -26.06 52.38
CA LYS A 6 -32.63 -25.37 52.52
C LYS A 6 -31.83 -25.41 51.18
N PHE A 7 -30.98 -24.39 50.98
CA PHE A 7 -29.65 -24.29 50.31
C PHE A 7 -29.33 -24.99 48.96
N ALA A 8 -28.77 -24.23 48.00
CA ALA A 8 -27.31 -24.11 47.77
C ALA A 8 -26.97 -23.22 46.54
N CYS A 9 -25.71 -22.82 46.45
CA CYS A 9 -25.16 -21.62 45.80
C CYS A 9 -24.86 -21.68 44.29
N SER A 10 -24.91 -20.49 43.69
CA SER A 10 -24.08 -19.90 42.60
C SER A 10 -22.94 -20.73 41.99
N ALA A 11 -22.91 -20.85 40.65
CA ALA A 11 -21.70 -20.90 39.84
C ALA A 11 -21.91 -20.31 38.42
N ALA A 12 -20.90 -19.57 37.97
CA ALA A 12 -20.78 -18.71 36.78
C ALA A 12 -20.64 -19.48 35.44
N PRO A 13 -20.79 -18.81 34.27
CA PRO A 13 -20.64 -19.42 32.94
C PRO A 13 -19.17 -19.65 32.57
N PRO A 14 -18.85 -20.64 31.71
CA PRO A 14 -17.47 -20.91 31.31
C PRO A 14 -16.94 -19.91 30.27
N SER A 15 -15.96 -19.12 30.73
CA SER A 15 -14.68 -18.72 30.11
C SER A 15 -14.59 -18.52 28.59
N SER A 16 -14.33 -17.26 28.25
CA SER A 16 -13.67 -16.74 27.03
C SER A 16 -12.27 -17.32 26.83
N ALA A 17 -11.98 -17.83 25.62
CA ALA A 17 -10.63 -18.18 25.19
C ALA A 17 -9.85 -16.91 24.80
N SER A 18 -8.95 -16.45 25.68
CA SER A 18 -7.95 -15.43 25.36
C SER A 18 -6.80 -16.05 24.59
N ILE A 19 -6.52 -15.53 23.39
CA ILE A 19 -5.29 -15.80 22.63
C ILE A 19 -4.17 -14.97 23.26
N ALA A 20 -3.13 -15.64 23.77
CA ALA A 20 -1.97 -15.00 24.37
C ALA A 20 -1.04 -14.42 23.27
N PRO A 21 -0.42 -13.24 23.48
CA PRO A 21 0.60 -12.73 22.58
C PRO A 21 1.95 -13.44 22.81
N LEU A 22 2.62 -13.79 21.72
CA LEU A 22 3.96 -14.36 21.73
C LEU A 22 4.97 -13.27 22.12
N LEU A 23 5.52 -13.39 23.33
CA LEU A 23 6.64 -12.57 23.81
C LEU A 23 7.95 -13.09 23.19
N PHE A 24 8.67 -12.20 22.50
CA PHE A 24 10.06 -12.42 22.14
C PHE A 24 10.93 -12.35 23.40
N SER A 25 11.69 -13.42 23.67
CA SER A 25 12.79 -13.41 24.64
C SER A 25 14.11 -13.58 23.91
N ASN A 26 15.00 -12.62 24.12
CA ASN A 26 16.36 -12.59 23.63
C ASN A 26 17.24 -13.34 24.64
N THR A 27 17.95 -14.42 24.25
CA THR A 27 19.11 -14.90 25.00
C THR A 27 20.19 -15.48 24.09
N HIS A 28 21.43 -15.11 24.41
CA HIS A 28 22.67 -15.43 23.71
C HIS A 28 23.07 -16.92 23.73
N ASN A 29 23.73 -17.31 22.62
CA ASN A 29 24.81 -18.30 22.46
C ASN A 29 24.74 -19.64 23.22
N LYS A 30 24.59 -20.73 22.44
CA LYS A 30 25.42 -21.95 22.57
C LYS A 30 25.34 -22.81 21.30
N LYS A 31 26.51 -23.01 20.67
CA LYS A 31 26.74 -23.96 19.57
C LYS A 31 26.25 -25.37 19.95
N LYS A 32 25.40 -26.00 19.12
CA LYS A 32 25.26 -27.46 19.05
C LYS A 32 24.70 -27.94 17.70
N LYS A 33 25.54 -28.73 17.02
CA LYS A 33 25.32 -29.75 15.98
C LYS A 33 24.00 -29.74 15.18
N LEU A 34 24.19 -29.60 13.86
CA LEU A 34 23.31 -30.02 12.77
C LEU A 34 22.60 -31.36 13.05
N ARG A 35 21.27 -31.33 13.01
CA ARG A 35 20.42 -32.45 12.60
C ARG A 35 19.42 -31.90 11.60
N ASN A 36 19.34 -32.54 10.42
CA ASN A 36 18.41 -32.24 9.35
C ASN A 36 16.97 -32.23 9.88
N GLY A 37 16.40 -31.04 10.03
CA GLY A 37 14.97 -30.83 10.24
C GLY A 37 14.37 -30.36 8.92
N CYS A 38 13.59 -31.23 8.28
CA CYS A 38 12.73 -30.87 7.17
C CYS A 38 11.77 -29.77 7.68
N SER A 39 11.97 -28.53 7.23
CA SER A 39 11.02 -27.45 7.48
C SER A 39 9.80 -27.75 6.61
N ILE A 40 8.76 -28.32 7.22
CA ILE A 40 7.44 -28.40 6.59
C ILE A 40 6.90 -26.97 6.56
N ARG A 41 7.21 -26.25 5.50
CA ARG A 41 6.54 -25.00 5.16
C ARG A 41 5.12 -25.41 4.77
N ALA A 42 4.14 -25.18 5.64
CA ALA A 42 2.75 -25.47 5.31
C ALA A 42 2.38 -24.67 4.05
N GLU A 43 2.22 -25.36 2.93
CA GLU A 43 1.67 -24.76 1.72
C GLU A 43 0.21 -24.40 2.03
N LEU A 44 -0.06 -23.10 2.19
CA LEU A 44 -1.43 -22.61 2.28
C LEU A 44 -2.12 -23.00 0.97
N SER A 45 -3.18 -23.80 1.00
CA SER A 45 -4.00 -24.02 -0.19
C SER A 45 -4.61 -22.68 -0.66
N ASP A 46 -4.88 -22.55 -1.95
CA ASP A 46 -5.43 -21.32 -2.56
C ASP A 46 -6.72 -20.86 -1.89
N ASP A 47 -7.55 -21.82 -1.46
CA ASP A 47 -8.82 -21.57 -0.78
C ASP A 47 -8.67 -21.02 0.65
N ASN A 48 -7.49 -21.17 1.27
CA ASN A 48 -7.23 -20.78 2.66
C ASN A 48 -6.27 -19.60 2.81
N ASP A 49 -5.87 -18.94 1.70
CA ASP A 49 -4.99 -17.77 1.74
C ASP A 49 -5.80 -16.46 1.75
N PRO A 50 -5.91 -15.75 2.89
CA PRO A 50 -6.71 -14.54 2.99
C PRO A 50 -6.18 -13.39 2.12
N LEU A 51 -4.87 -13.32 1.85
CA LEU A 51 -4.29 -12.29 0.99
C LEU A 51 -4.68 -12.54 -0.47
N LEU A 52 -4.58 -13.80 -0.90
CA LEU A 52 -5.00 -14.19 -2.25
C LEU A 52 -6.49 -13.96 -2.47
N GLN A 53 -7.33 -14.35 -1.50
CA GLN A 53 -8.79 -14.14 -1.61
C GLN A 53 -9.14 -12.65 -1.62
N ALA A 54 -8.48 -11.82 -0.81
CA ALA A 54 -8.67 -10.37 -0.85
C ALA A 54 -8.31 -9.78 -2.21
N ALA A 55 -7.18 -10.20 -2.81
CA ALA A 55 -6.76 -9.75 -4.14
C ALA A 55 -7.72 -10.21 -5.25
N ILE A 56 -8.22 -11.45 -5.19
CA ILE A 56 -9.24 -11.96 -6.12
C ILE A 56 -10.54 -11.17 -5.99
N ASN A 57 -10.96 -10.82 -4.76
CA ASN A 57 -12.14 -9.98 -4.55
C ASN A 57 -11.95 -8.59 -5.19
N SER A 58 -10.82 -7.93 -4.95
CA SER A 58 -10.46 -6.66 -5.61
C SER A 58 -10.50 -6.76 -7.15
N ALA A 59 -9.91 -7.83 -7.72
CA ALA A 59 -9.93 -8.08 -9.15
C ALA A 59 -11.35 -8.32 -9.68
N SER A 60 -12.20 -9.02 -8.92
CA SER A 60 -13.61 -9.23 -9.26
C SER A 60 -14.37 -7.91 -9.36
N LEU A 61 -14.12 -6.94 -8.48
CA LEU A 61 -14.72 -5.60 -8.58
C LEU A 61 -14.35 -4.91 -9.89
N ARG A 62 -13.07 -4.98 -10.30
CA ARG A 62 -12.58 -4.41 -11.57
C ARG A 62 -13.15 -5.13 -12.79
N PHE A 63 -13.28 -6.46 -12.72
CA PHE A 63 -13.90 -7.26 -13.77
C PHE A 63 -15.38 -6.89 -13.97
N HIS A 64 -16.15 -6.79 -12.88
CA HIS A 64 -17.55 -6.37 -12.94
C HIS A 64 -17.69 -4.94 -13.46
N GLU A 65 -16.84 -4.00 -13.03
CA GLU A 65 -16.83 -2.62 -13.54
C GLU A 65 -16.64 -2.58 -15.06
N THR A 66 -15.69 -3.37 -15.57
CA THR A 66 -15.38 -3.46 -17.01
C THR A 66 -16.58 -3.87 -17.85
N HIS A 67 -17.51 -4.66 -17.29
CA HIS A 67 -18.70 -5.17 -18.00
C HIS A 67 -19.96 -4.31 -17.78
N ARG A 68 -19.86 -3.17 -17.10
CA ARG A 68 -20.99 -2.24 -16.96
C ARG A 68 -21.30 -1.58 -18.30
N GLN A 69 -22.55 -1.14 -18.48
CA GLN A 69 -22.99 -0.41 -19.67
C GLN A 69 -22.22 0.92 -19.86
N ASP A 70 -21.84 1.57 -18.76
CA ASP A 70 -21.09 2.84 -18.74
C ASP A 70 -19.98 2.74 -17.68
N PRO A 71 -18.87 2.04 -18.00
CA PRO A 71 -17.80 1.72 -17.05
C PRO A 71 -16.93 2.95 -16.77
N LEU A 72 -16.49 3.10 -15.52
CA LEU A 72 -15.53 4.14 -15.10
C LEU A 72 -14.14 3.93 -15.71
N PHE A 73 -13.74 2.68 -15.86
CA PHE A 73 -12.50 2.25 -16.50
C PHE A 73 -12.65 0.83 -17.03
N ILE A 74 -11.73 0.44 -17.90
CA ILE A 74 -11.65 -0.90 -18.48
C ILE A 74 -10.38 -1.57 -17.94
N ASP A 75 -10.54 -2.73 -17.31
CA ASP A 75 -9.46 -3.63 -16.93
C ASP A 75 -9.59 -4.93 -17.75
N PRO A 76 -8.91 -5.04 -18.90
CA PRO A 76 -9.05 -6.19 -19.78
C PRO A 76 -8.44 -7.47 -19.17
N TYR A 77 -7.64 -7.35 -18.11
CA TYR A 77 -6.91 -8.47 -17.52
C TYR A 77 -7.56 -8.99 -16.24
N ALA A 78 -8.40 -8.20 -15.56
CA ALA A 78 -9.06 -8.60 -14.31
C ALA A 78 -9.77 -9.96 -14.41
N GLY A 79 -10.35 -10.27 -15.57
CA GLY A 79 -11.07 -11.53 -15.81
C GLY A 79 -10.21 -12.79 -15.68
N CYS A 80 -8.89 -12.71 -15.88
CA CYS A 80 -8.01 -13.90 -15.73
C CYS A 80 -7.83 -14.32 -14.26
N PHE A 81 -8.10 -13.42 -13.31
CA PHE A 81 -7.97 -13.70 -11.88
C PHE A 81 -9.24 -14.31 -11.28
N VAL A 82 -10.40 -14.02 -11.85
CA VAL A 82 -11.72 -14.31 -11.28
C VAL A 82 -12.21 -15.68 -11.75
N SER A 83 -12.76 -16.49 -10.83
CA SER A 83 -13.43 -17.75 -11.18
C SER A 83 -14.92 -17.51 -11.48
N THR A 84 -15.53 -18.40 -12.25
CA THR A 84 -16.93 -18.30 -12.72
C THR A 84 -18.01 -18.30 -11.62
N HIS A 85 -17.64 -18.43 -10.34
CA HIS A 85 -18.59 -18.61 -9.23
C HIS A 85 -18.56 -17.48 -8.18
N THR A 86 -17.81 -16.39 -8.40
CA THR A 86 -17.76 -15.26 -7.47
C THR A 86 -19.01 -14.37 -7.63
N GLN A 87 -20.16 -14.82 -7.11
CA GLN A 87 -21.31 -13.94 -6.90
C GLN A 87 -21.02 -12.99 -5.74
N MET A 88 -20.88 -11.70 -6.02
CA MET A 88 -20.79 -10.67 -4.98
C MET A 88 -22.06 -9.82 -4.98
N ASP A 89 -22.87 -9.96 -3.94
CA ASP A 89 -23.90 -8.96 -3.61
C ASP A 89 -23.26 -7.81 -2.82
N MET A 90 -22.54 -6.92 -3.50
CA MET A 90 -21.89 -5.76 -2.86
C MET A 90 -21.89 -4.52 -3.77
N GLU A 91 -23.04 -4.11 -4.28
CA GLU A 91 -23.15 -2.95 -5.19
C GLU A 91 -22.44 -1.69 -4.67
N THR A 92 -22.48 -1.43 -3.35
CA THR A 92 -21.88 -0.24 -2.74
C THR A 92 -20.37 -0.34 -2.61
N LYS A 93 -19.83 -1.48 -2.17
CA LYS A 93 -18.36 -1.67 -2.04
C LYS A 93 -17.69 -1.70 -3.41
N ALA A 94 -18.36 -2.31 -4.40
CA ALA A 94 -17.92 -2.26 -5.79
C ALA A 94 -17.79 -0.81 -6.28
N LYS A 95 -18.82 0.02 -6.08
CA LYS A 95 -18.80 1.43 -6.51
C LYS A 95 -17.67 2.22 -5.87
N GLN A 96 -17.44 2.09 -4.57
CA GLN A 96 -16.38 2.83 -3.88
C GLN A 96 -14.98 2.47 -4.42
N TYR A 97 -14.66 1.18 -4.48
CA TYR A 97 -13.37 0.69 -4.96
C TYR A 97 -13.12 1.11 -6.42
N CYS A 98 -14.16 1.06 -7.27
CA CYS A 98 -14.04 1.47 -8.67
C CYS A 98 -13.82 2.99 -8.82
N ILE A 99 -14.48 3.82 -8.00
CA ILE A 99 -14.23 5.27 -7.98
C ILE A 99 -12.80 5.57 -7.55
N ALA A 100 -12.30 4.91 -6.50
CA ALA A 100 -10.91 5.04 -6.06
C ALA A 100 -9.94 4.61 -7.17
N THR A 101 -10.21 3.47 -7.82
CA THR A 101 -9.40 2.97 -8.93
C THR A 101 -9.29 4.01 -10.05
N LYS A 102 -10.42 4.57 -10.51
CA LYS A 102 -10.43 5.60 -11.55
C LYS A 102 -9.68 6.86 -11.13
N PHE A 103 -9.88 7.32 -9.90
CA PHE A 103 -9.19 8.48 -9.36
C PHE A 103 -7.67 8.28 -9.34
N ILE A 104 -7.22 7.12 -8.84
CA ILE A 104 -5.80 6.76 -8.74
C ILE A 104 -5.19 6.65 -10.14
N ASP A 105 -5.89 6.03 -11.10
CA ASP A 105 -5.42 5.92 -12.50
C ASP A 105 -5.21 7.30 -13.13
N ASP A 106 -6.21 8.17 -13.02
CA ASP A 106 -6.13 9.53 -13.57
C ASP A 106 -5.02 10.34 -12.91
N LYS A 107 -4.88 10.23 -11.59
CA LYS A 107 -3.85 10.94 -10.83
C LYS A 107 -2.45 10.42 -11.15
N LEU A 108 -2.27 9.11 -11.31
CA LEU A 108 -1.02 8.50 -11.77
C LEU A 108 -0.63 9.05 -13.13
N LEU A 109 -1.50 8.91 -14.14
CA LEU A 109 -1.19 9.37 -15.49
C LEU A 109 -0.96 10.89 -15.53
N SER A 110 -1.81 11.68 -14.86
CA SER A 110 -1.64 13.12 -14.77
C SER A 110 -0.29 13.48 -14.15
N THR A 111 0.08 12.89 -13.01
CA THR A 111 1.35 13.19 -12.34
C THR A 111 2.54 12.79 -13.18
N VAL A 112 2.55 11.56 -13.72
CA VAL A 112 3.64 10.99 -14.51
C VAL A 112 3.86 11.76 -15.81
N ASN A 113 2.80 12.28 -16.45
CA ASN A 113 2.92 13.13 -17.64
C ASN A 113 3.62 14.47 -17.37
N HIS A 114 3.61 14.98 -16.14
CA HIS A 114 4.29 16.22 -15.75
C HIS A 114 5.68 15.98 -15.16
N MET A 115 6.15 14.72 -15.11
CA MET A 115 7.49 14.39 -14.64
C MET A 115 8.50 14.44 -15.79
N ASP A 116 9.56 15.21 -15.60
CA ASP A 116 10.68 15.27 -16.53
C ASP A 116 11.60 14.04 -16.39
N GLY A 117 12.19 13.62 -17.51
CA GLY A 117 13.18 12.54 -17.53
C GLY A 117 12.59 11.15 -17.23
N LEU A 118 13.34 10.37 -16.44
CA LEU A 118 12.96 9.01 -15.99
C LEU A 118 11.87 9.11 -14.94
N LYS A 119 10.74 8.44 -15.20
CA LYS A 119 9.54 8.53 -14.36
C LYS A 119 9.48 7.31 -13.47
N GLN A 120 9.46 7.51 -12.16
CA GLN A 120 9.41 6.44 -11.17
C GLN A 120 8.01 6.36 -10.59
N VAL A 121 7.36 5.21 -10.76
CA VAL A 121 6.04 4.91 -10.21
C VAL A 121 6.19 3.80 -9.19
N VAL A 122 5.69 4.00 -7.98
CA VAL A 122 5.64 2.95 -6.96
C VAL A 122 4.18 2.63 -6.64
N LEU A 123 3.81 1.38 -6.83
CA LEU A 123 2.49 0.85 -6.56
C LEU A 123 2.58 -0.01 -5.29
N LEU A 124 1.84 0.36 -4.26
CA LEU A 124 1.63 -0.41 -3.04
C LEU A 124 0.31 -1.16 -3.20
N SER A 125 0.39 -2.44 -3.60
CA SER A 125 -0.78 -3.19 -4.10
C SER A 125 -1.06 -4.50 -3.36
N ASP A 126 -2.19 -5.12 -3.69
CA ASP A 126 -2.54 -6.48 -3.24
C ASP A 126 -1.81 -7.60 -4.03
N GLY A 127 -1.02 -7.25 -5.05
CA GLY A 127 -0.29 -8.18 -5.92
C GLY A 127 -1.05 -8.58 -7.18
N MET A 128 -2.30 -8.15 -7.37
CA MET A 128 -3.07 -8.35 -8.61
C MET A 128 -3.30 -7.05 -9.38
N ASP A 129 -2.46 -6.01 -9.17
CA ASP A 129 -2.60 -4.74 -9.90
C ASP A 129 -2.25 -4.90 -11.39
N THR A 130 -3.18 -4.49 -12.25
CA THR A 130 -3.09 -4.59 -13.71
C THR A 130 -2.67 -3.27 -14.37
N ARG A 131 -2.54 -2.17 -13.61
CA ARG A 131 -2.13 -0.86 -14.11
C ARG A 131 -0.87 -0.89 -14.99
N PRO A 132 0.19 -1.66 -14.65
CA PRO A 132 1.38 -1.75 -15.51
C PRO A 132 1.09 -2.22 -16.93
N TYR A 133 0.01 -2.98 -17.12
CA TYR A 133 -0.38 -3.59 -18.39
C TYR A 133 -1.51 -2.85 -19.11
N ARG A 134 -2.39 -2.15 -18.39
CA ARG A 134 -3.60 -1.51 -18.96
C ARG A 134 -3.54 0.00 -19.09
N LEU A 135 -2.66 0.69 -18.35
CA LEU A 135 -2.51 2.14 -18.46
C LEU A 135 -1.52 2.52 -19.56
N ASN A 136 -1.81 3.61 -20.26
CA ASN A 136 -0.97 4.17 -21.32
C ASN A 136 0.19 4.97 -20.72
N TRP A 137 1.15 4.26 -20.13
CA TRP A 137 2.31 4.86 -19.48
C TRP A 137 3.18 5.65 -20.48
N PRO A 138 3.63 6.87 -20.12
CA PRO A 138 4.61 7.59 -20.91
C PRO A 138 5.92 6.82 -21.06
N SER A 139 6.66 7.09 -22.13
CA SER A 139 7.99 6.48 -22.32
C SER A 139 8.93 6.81 -21.16
N SER A 140 9.86 5.88 -20.89
CA SER A 140 10.85 5.99 -19.81
C SER A 140 10.20 5.99 -18.43
N THR A 141 9.19 5.12 -18.24
CA THR A 141 8.55 4.87 -16.95
C THR A 141 9.03 3.56 -16.36
N ILE A 142 9.54 3.59 -15.13
CA ILE A 142 9.83 2.41 -14.32
C ILE A 142 8.79 2.30 -13.22
N MET A 143 8.17 1.14 -13.12
CA MET A 143 7.13 0.83 -12.14
C MET A 143 7.66 -0.21 -11.15
N PHE A 144 7.55 0.09 -9.87
CA PHE A 144 7.86 -0.81 -8.77
C PHE A 144 6.56 -1.24 -8.11
N ASP A 145 6.27 -2.54 -8.05
CA ASP A 145 5.13 -3.08 -7.31
C ASP A 145 5.59 -3.65 -5.97
N ILE A 146 5.21 -2.99 -4.89
CA ILE A 146 5.40 -3.46 -3.52
C ILE A 146 4.14 -4.21 -3.11
N SER A 147 4.23 -5.54 -3.08
CA SER A 147 3.08 -6.42 -2.85
C SER A 147 3.49 -7.79 -2.30
N PRO A 148 2.56 -8.58 -1.73
CA PRO A 148 2.84 -9.92 -1.25
C PRO A 148 3.38 -10.83 -2.36
N LEU A 149 4.56 -11.43 -2.14
CA LEU A 149 5.27 -12.20 -3.18
C LEU A 149 4.44 -13.31 -3.80
N ARG A 150 3.72 -14.06 -2.96
CA ARG A 150 2.92 -15.20 -3.41
C ARG A 150 1.78 -14.77 -4.34
N VAL A 151 1.09 -13.69 -4.01
CA VAL A 151 -0.04 -13.19 -4.81
C VAL A 151 0.48 -12.65 -6.14
N PHE A 152 1.57 -11.88 -6.11
CA PHE A 152 2.23 -11.38 -7.31
C PHE A 152 2.64 -12.48 -8.28
N GLN A 153 3.29 -13.55 -7.80
CA GLN A 153 3.74 -14.66 -8.65
C GLN A 153 2.58 -15.31 -9.40
N LYS A 154 1.48 -15.60 -8.71
CA LYS A 154 0.27 -16.15 -9.33
C LYS A 154 -0.37 -15.21 -10.33
N ALA A 155 -0.40 -13.90 -10.01
CA ALA A 155 -0.93 -12.91 -10.92
C ALA A 155 -0.06 -12.82 -12.19
N ALA A 156 1.26 -12.81 -12.05
CA ALA A 156 2.21 -12.76 -13.15
C ALA A 156 2.07 -13.97 -14.08
N GLU A 157 1.93 -15.19 -13.54
CA GLU A 157 1.67 -16.40 -14.33
C GLU A 157 0.38 -16.31 -15.15
N LYS A 158 -0.72 -15.86 -14.54
CA LYS A 158 -2.01 -15.69 -15.23
C LYS A 158 -1.97 -14.59 -16.29
N LEU A 159 -1.31 -13.48 -16.00
CA LEU A 159 -1.12 -12.35 -16.91
C LEU A 159 -0.28 -12.75 -18.13
N ASP A 160 0.79 -13.50 -17.94
CA ASP A 160 1.58 -14.05 -19.05
C ASP A 160 0.77 -15.03 -19.88
N GLY A 161 -0.03 -15.89 -19.24
CA GLY A 161 -0.92 -16.84 -19.91
C GLY A 161 -1.98 -16.21 -20.82
N VAL A 162 -2.43 -14.99 -20.52
CA VAL A 162 -3.34 -14.21 -21.39
C VAL A 162 -2.60 -13.24 -22.32
N GLY A 163 -1.26 -13.28 -22.34
CA GLY A 163 -0.43 -12.46 -23.21
C GLY A 163 -0.37 -10.99 -22.83
N ALA A 164 -0.60 -10.63 -21.57
CA ALA A 164 -0.47 -9.25 -21.10
C ALA A 164 0.97 -8.74 -21.31
N LYS A 165 1.12 -7.53 -21.86
CA LYS A 165 2.43 -6.93 -22.12
C LYS A 165 2.55 -5.55 -21.50
N ILE A 166 3.71 -5.30 -20.91
CA ILE A 166 4.13 -3.97 -20.47
C ILE A 166 4.47 -3.13 -21.71
N PRO A 167 4.13 -1.82 -21.76
CA PRO A 167 4.53 -0.95 -22.86
C PRO A 167 6.05 -1.01 -23.12
N GLN A 168 6.48 -1.09 -24.38
CA GLN A 168 7.86 -1.41 -24.79
C GLN A 168 8.96 -0.52 -24.15
N ARG A 169 8.63 0.73 -23.80
CA ARG A 169 9.56 1.71 -23.21
C ARG A 169 9.36 1.89 -21.71
N CYS A 170 8.75 0.91 -21.07
CA CYS A 170 8.52 0.87 -19.63
C CYS A 170 9.15 -0.38 -19.02
N LEU A 171 9.47 -0.29 -17.73
CA LEU A 171 9.96 -1.42 -16.94
C LEU A 171 9.00 -1.67 -15.78
N PHE A 172 8.76 -2.94 -15.46
CA PHE A 172 7.93 -3.35 -14.34
C PHE A 172 8.71 -4.32 -13.45
N LEU A 173 8.88 -3.95 -12.18
CA LEU A 173 9.70 -4.67 -11.22
C LEU A 173 8.92 -4.92 -9.92
N HIS A 174 8.83 -6.18 -9.51
CA HIS A 174 8.25 -6.53 -8.22
C HIS A 174 9.24 -6.31 -7.07
N VAL A 175 8.76 -5.81 -5.94
CA VAL A 175 9.46 -5.62 -4.67
C VAL A 175 8.66 -6.38 -3.61
N PRO A 176 9.10 -7.56 -3.15
CA PRO A 176 8.36 -8.34 -2.17
C PRO A 176 8.11 -7.55 -0.90
N LEU A 177 6.85 -7.47 -0.45
CA LEU A 177 6.49 -6.83 0.82
C LEU A 177 7.19 -7.52 2.01
N GLU A 178 7.49 -8.81 1.88
CA GLU A 178 8.16 -9.63 2.89
C GLU A 178 9.69 -9.43 2.95
N THR A 179 10.26 -8.55 2.13
CA THR A 179 11.70 -8.23 2.18
C THR A 179 12.07 -7.58 3.52
N PRO A 180 13.24 -7.88 4.11
CA PRO A 180 13.64 -7.26 5.38
C PRO A 180 13.87 -5.75 5.27
N ASN A 181 14.18 -5.24 4.07
CA ASN A 181 14.41 -3.83 3.83
C ASN A 181 13.89 -3.41 2.44
N ILE A 182 12.70 -2.79 2.42
CA ILE A 182 12.05 -2.33 1.20
C ILE A 182 12.87 -1.23 0.51
N GLN A 183 13.44 -0.30 1.28
CA GLN A 183 14.22 0.82 0.75
C GLN A 183 15.47 0.32 0.00
N GLU A 184 16.25 -0.56 0.63
CA GLU A 184 17.43 -1.17 0.00
C GLU A 184 17.06 -1.98 -1.24
N THR A 185 15.95 -2.72 -1.19
CA THR A 185 15.46 -3.51 -2.33
C THR A 185 15.07 -2.60 -3.51
N LEU A 186 14.40 -1.48 -3.24
CA LEU A 186 14.05 -0.46 -4.24
C LEU A 186 15.31 0.14 -4.88
N VAL A 187 16.28 0.57 -4.07
CA VAL A 187 17.55 1.15 -4.57
C VAL A 187 18.30 0.14 -5.43
N THR A 188 18.41 -1.11 -4.98
CA THR A 188 19.05 -2.19 -5.74
C THR A 188 18.36 -2.45 -7.08
N LYS A 189 17.04 -2.25 -7.15
CA LYS A 189 16.24 -2.35 -8.39
C LYS A 189 16.27 -1.07 -9.24
N GLY A 190 17.03 -0.05 -8.84
CA GLY A 190 17.27 1.16 -9.60
C GLY A 190 16.37 2.34 -9.25
N PHE A 191 15.63 2.29 -8.13
CA PHE A 191 14.99 3.48 -7.59
C PHE A 191 16.06 4.50 -7.16
N ASN A 192 15.79 5.79 -7.42
CA ASN A 192 16.67 6.88 -7.06
C ASN A 192 15.88 7.99 -6.35
N GLY A 193 16.21 8.23 -5.07
CA GLY A 193 15.54 9.21 -4.23
C GLY A 193 15.88 10.67 -4.55
N THR A 194 16.87 10.94 -5.40
CA THR A 194 17.15 12.30 -5.92
C THR A 194 16.28 12.69 -7.11
N ARG A 195 15.45 11.77 -7.61
CA ARG A 195 14.61 11.98 -8.80
C ARG A 195 13.12 11.97 -8.44
N PRO A 196 12.27 12.67 -9.24
CA PRO A 196 10.84 12.66 -9.03
C PRO A 196 10.28 11.22 -9.03
N SER A 197 9.31 10.98 -8.15
CA SER A 197 8.56 9.74 -8.05
C SER A 197 7.10 10.01 -7.71
N VAL A 198 6.23 9.08 -8.09
CA VAL A 198 4.83 9.07 -7.67
C VAL A 198 4.52 7.74 -6.97
N TRP A 199 3.81 7.82 -5.86
CA TRP A 199 3.48 6.68 -5.01
C TRP A 199 1.97 6.53 -4.93
N ALA A 200 1.47 5.33 -5.19
CA ALA A 200 0.05 5.01 -5.11
C ALA A 200 -0.19 3.81 -4.21
N ILE A 201 -1.18 3.88 -3.30
CA ILE A 201 -1.60 2.75 -2.46
C ILE A 201 -3.05 2.37 -2.74
N GLN A 202 -3.27 1.10 -3.07
CA GLN A 202 -4.62 0.55 -3.21
C GLN A 202 -4.59 -0.95 -2.97
N GLY A 203 -5.47 -1.45 -2.10
CA GLY A 203 -5.57 -2.88 -1.82
C GLY A 203 -4.43 -3.48 -1.00
N LEU A 204 -3.33 -2.74 -0.73
CA LEU A 204 -2.23 -3.22 0.11
C LEU A 204 -2.76 -3.78 1.44
N PRO A 205 -2.39 -5.02 1.83
CA PRO A 205 -2.89 -5.66 3.03
C PRO A 205 -2.28 -5.03 4.28
N LEU A 206 -2.96 -4.02 4.83
CA LEU A 206 -2.60 -3.38 6.10
C LEU A 206 -3.27 -4.13 7.26
N MET A 207 -2.46 -4.65 8.19
CA MET A 207 -2.94 -5.40 9.35
C MET A 207 -2.92 -4.57 10.63
N THR A 208 -2.06 -3.56 10.71
CA THR A 208 -1.86 -2.73 11.90
C THR A 208 -1.55 -1.29 11.52
N LEU A 209 -1.72 -0.36 12.47
CA LEU A 209 -1.25 1.01 12.29
C LEU A 209 0.27 1.07 12.07
N VAL A 210 1.03 0.22 12.75
CA VAL A 210 2.49 0.11 12.60
C VAL A 210 2.88 -0.21 11.16
N SER A 211 2.18 -1.16 10.51
CA SER A 211 2.44 -1.48 9.11
C SER A 211 2.22 -0.28 8.17
N PHE A 212 1.29 0.61 8.50
CA PHE A 212 1.08 1.83 7.73
C PHE A 212 2.13 2.91 8.04
N GLU A 213 2.54 3.05 9.30
CA GLU A 213 3.65 3.92 9.71
C GLU A 213 4.98 3.54 9.05
N GLU A 214 5.26 2.25 8.88
CA GLU A 214 6.42 1.74 8.15
C GLU A 214 6.38 2.12 6.67
N ILE A 215 5.20 2.08 6.04
CA ILE A 215 5.00 2.59 4.68
C ILE A 215 5.26 4.11 4.64
N LEU A 216 4.69 4.89 5.56
CA LEU A 216 4.93 6.34 5.61
C LEU A 216 6.41 6.67 5.80
N LEU A 217 7.12 5.93 6.66
CA LEU A 217 8.55 6.07 6.86
C LEU A 217 9.33 5.75 5.58
N THR A 218 8.96 4.66 4.90
CA THR A 218 9.56 4.26 3.62
C THR A 218 9.37 5.32 2.54
N VAL A 219 8.14 5.79 2.33
CA VAL A 219 7.88 6.84 1.35
C VAL A 219 8.58 8.13 1.75
N SER A 220 8.61 8.49 3.04
CA SER A 220 9.28 9.71 3.51
C SER A 220 10.79 9.70 3.25
N GLY A 221 11.46 8.57 3.47
CA GLY A 221 12.91 8.46 3.22
C GLY A 221 13.26 8.43 1.73
N MET A 222 12.38 7.88 0.91
CA MET A 222 12.67 7.60 -0.50
C MET A 222 12.19 8.69 -1.47
N ALA A 223 11.04 9.32 -1.21
CA ALA A 223 10.46 10.30 -2.12
C ALA A 223 11.12 11.67 -1.95
N MET A 224 11.57 12.29 -3.05
CA MET A 224 12.08 13.66 -2.99
C MET A 224 10.98 14.67 -2.60
N LYS A 225 11.40 15.84 -2.14
CA LYS A 225 10.49 16.95 -1.86
C LYS A 225 9.60 17.27 -3.07
N GLY A 226 8.30 17.44 -2.84
CA GLY A 226 7.29 17.71 -3.85
C GLY A 226 6.70 16.47 -4.52
N CYS A 227 7.25 15.27 -4.27
CA CYS A 227 6.64 14.03 -4.75
C CYS A 227 5.26 13.80 -4.12
N LEU A 228 4.41 13.08 -4.86
CA LEU A 228 3.05 12.77 -4.42
C LEU A 228 2.94 11.32 -3.93
N PHE A 229 2.17 11.16 -2.85
CA PHE A 229 1.69 9.88 -2.34
C PHE A 229 0.17 9.93 -2.20
N PHE A 230 -0.57 9.07 -2.89
CA PHE A 230 -2.04 9.10 -2.86
C PHE A 230 -2.62 7.70 -2.94
N GLY A 231 -3.91 7.57 -2.63
CA GLY A 231 -4.56 6.27 -2.68
C GLY A 231 -5.69 6.15 -1.69
N GLU A 232 -6.02 4.90 -1.36
CA GLU A 232 -7.03 4.58 -0.37
C GLU A 232 -6.43 3.85 0.85
N LEU A 233 -6.97 4.17 2.02
CA LEU A 233 -6.60 3.55 3.29
C LEU A 233 -7.85 3.01 3.98
N PRO A 234 -7.76 1.90 4.74
CA PRO A 234 -8.85 1.48 5.61
C PRO A 234 -9.24 2.56 6.63
N ALA A 235 -10.54 2.84 6.75
CA ALA A 235 -11.03 3.84 7.69
C ALA A 235 -10.75 3.44 9.16
N TRP A 236 -10.64 2.14 9.44
CA TRP A 236 -10.32 1.63 10.78
C TRP A 236 -8.96 2.09 11.31
N LEU A 237 -8.03 2.49 10.45
CA LEU A 237 -6.76 3.08 10.90
C LEU A 237 -6.97 4.36 11.71
N ALA A 238 -8.05 5.10 11.41
CA ALA A 238 -8.41 6.34 12.07
C ALA A 238 -9.34 6.14 13.27
N GLU A 239 -9.69 4.90 13.64
CA GLU A 239 -10.61 4.60 14.75
C GLU A 239 -9.95 4.86 16.11
N THR A 240 -9.79 6.13 16.45
CA THR A 240 -9.82 6.57 17.85
C THR A 240 -11.29 6.52 18.27
N GLY A 241 -11.66 5.66 19.22
CA GLY A 241 -13.05 5.42 19.61
C GLY A 241 -13.95 6.66 19.53
N ILE A 242 -15.07 6.54 18.81
CA ILE A 242 -16.08 7.55 18.46
C ILE A 242 -15.81 8.26 17.11
N GLY A 243 -16.42 7.71 16.06
CA GLY A 243 -16.37 8.17 14.67
C GLY A 243 -17.05 9.52 14.43
N ASN A 244 -16.25 10.56 14.21
CA ASN A 244 -16.66 11.82 13.61
C ASN A 244 -15.67 12.15 12.49
N LYS A 245 -16.16 12.57 11.30
CA LYS A 245 -15.33 12.99 10.15
C LYS A 245 -14.26 14.02 10.53
N SER A 246 -14.56 14.90 11.49
CA SER A 246 -13.60 15.88 12.02
C SER A 246 -12.41 15.20 12.72
N SER A 247 -12.68 14.14 13.51
CA SER A 247 -11.66 13.34 14.19
C SER A 247 -10.79 12.60 13.18
N THR A 248 -11.39 11.98 12.15
CA THR A 248 -10.65 11.31 11.07
C THR A 248 -9.74 12.27 10.32
N LYS A 249 -10.24 13.47 9.97
CA LYS A 249 -9.44 14.50 9.29
C LYS A 249 -8.27 14.99 10.16
N LYS A 250 -8.50 15.16 11.47
CA LYS A 250 -7.43 15.54 12.40
C LYS A 250 -6.39 14.43 12.53
N TRP A 251 -6.83 13.18 12.63
CA TRP A 251 -5.96 12.02 12.71
C TRP A 251 -5.07 11.88 11.46
N ILE A 252 -5.67 11.92 10.25
CA ILE A 252 -4.91 11.78 9.00
C ILE A 252 -3.90 12.91 8.84
N ASN A 253 -4.29 14.15 9.17
CA ASN A 253 -3.37 15.28 9.14
C ASN A 253 -2.20 15.09 10.10
N ASN A 254 -2.45 14.65 11.33
CA ASN A 254 -1.41 14.48 12.33
C ASN A 254 -0.40 13.39 11.94
N ILE A 255 -0.90 12.22 11.52
CA ILE A 255 -0.01 11.10 11.16
C ILE A 255 0.79 11.41 9.89
N PHE A 256 0.19 11.95 8.83
CA PHE A 256 0.97 12.30 7.63
C PHE A 256 2.00 13.39 7.92
N MET A 257 1.64 14.41 8.71
CA MET A 257 2.57 15.49 9.08
C MET A 257 3.76 15.00 9.92
N SER A 258 3.59 14.00 10.79
CA SER A 258 4.73 13.45 11.56
C SER A 258 5.79 12.82 10.65
N TYR A 259 5.37 12.28 9.51
CA TYR A 259 6.24 11.73 8.47
C TYR A 259 6.56 12.73 7.35
N GLY A 260 6.27 14.02 7.53
CA GLY A 260 6.69 15.06 6.60
C GLY A 260 5.78 15.29 5.40
N PHE A 261 4.55 14.79 5.43
CA PHE A 261 3.58 14.97 4.35
C PHE A 261 2.50 16.00 4.68
N LYS A 262 2.18 16.85 3.70
CA LYS A 262 0.92 17.61 3.71
C LYS A 262 -0.15 16.76 3.02
N VAL A 263 -1.21 16.39 3.73
CA VAL A 263 -2.29 15.54 3.21
C VAL A 263 -3.60 16.28 3.04
N ASP A 264 -4.30 15.98 1.95
CA ASP A 264 -5.66 16.35 1.65
C ASP A 264 -6.52 15.08 1.57
N MET A 265 -7.57 15.03 2.41
CA MET A 265 -8.57 13.96 2.34
C MET A 265 -9.55 14.25 1.22
N ILE A 266 -9.75 13.29 0.32
CA ILE A 266 -10.57 13.42 -0.89
C ILE A 266 -11.95 12.81 -0.64
N SER A 267 -12.99 13.57 -0.99
CA SER A 267 -14.38 13.09 -0.88
C SER A 267 -14.76 12.20 -2.05
N TYR A 268 -15.20 10.97 -1.77
CA TYR A 268 -15.78 10.08 -2.78
C TYR A 268 -16.97 10.71 -3.50
N ASP A 269 -17.81 11.49 -2.81
CA ASP A 269 -18.95 12.17 -3.42
C ASP A 269 -18.50 13.19 -4.47
N GLU A 270 -17.40 13.91 -4.20
CA GLU A 270 -16.86 14.91 -5.13
C GLU A 270 -16.22 14.24 -6.35
N VAL A 271 -15.49 13.14 -6.15
CA VAL A 271 -14.93 12.36 -7.25
C VAL A 271 -16.03 11.76 -8.10
N ALA A 272 -17.05 11.15 -7.48
CA ALA A 272 -18.20 10.60 -8.19
C ALA A 272 -18.94 11.65 -9.03
N LYS A 273 -19.18 12.84 -8.45
CA LYS A 273 -19.79 13.97 -9.18
C LYS A 273 -18.96 14.37 -10.40
N ARG A 274 -17.63 14.46 -10.28
CA ARG A 274 -16.74 14.77 -11.41
C ARG A 274 -16.79 13.70 -12.51
N LEU A 275 -17.00 12.45 -12.12
CA LEU A 275 -17.18 11.31 -13.02
C LEU A 275 -18.63 11.17 -13.54
N SER A 276 -19.50 12.16 -13.28
CA SER A 276 -20.92 12.13 -13.64
C SER A 276 -21.69 10.91 -13.10
N LYS A 277 -21.27 10.37 -11.95
CA LYS A 277 -21.94 9.27 -11.25
C LYS A 277 -22.69 9.78 -10.02
N VAL A 278 -23.87 9.21 -9.77
CA VAL A 278 -24.63 9.44 -8.54
C VAL A 278 -24.27 8.36 -7.52
N VAL A 279 -23.66 8.77 -6.41
CA VAL A 279 -23.39 7.91 -5.27
C VAL A 279 -24.26 8.38 -4.11
N LYS A 280 -24.92 7.44 -3.42
CA LYS A 280 -25.62 7.77 -2.19
C LYS A 280 -24.56 8.14 -1.14
N PRO A 281 -24.66 9.29 -0.46
CA PRO A 281 -23.79 9.60 0.64
C PRO A 281 -23.84 8.46 1.66
N GLY A 282 -22.68 7.93 2.05
CA GLY A 282 -22.59 6.79 2.95
C GLY A 282 -21.35 6.84 3.80
N ASP A 283 -21.32 5.96 4.81
CA ASP A 283 -20.13 5.73 5.63
C ASP A 283 -19.13 4.90 4.82
N TYR A 284 -18.12 5.57 4.29
CA TYR A 284 -17.08 4.97 3.47
C TYR A 284 -16.12 4.15 4.33
N GLU A 285 -15.93 2.87 4.02
CA GLU A 285 -14.99 1.97 4.75
C GLU A 285 -13.51 2.30 4.48
N LYS A 286 -13.25 3.20 3.52
CA LYS A 286 -11.92 3.64 3.10
C LYS A 286 -11.84 5.15 3.06
N ILE A 287 -10.66 5.69 3.35
CA ILE A 287 -10.30 7.09 3.22
C ILE A 287 -9.49 7.25 1.94
N LEU A 288 -9.98 8.09 1.01
CA LEU A 288 -9.23 8.48 -0.18
C LEU A 288 -8.41 9.74 0.16
N PHE A 289 -7.14 9.80 -0.25
CA PHE A 289 -6.25 10.90 0.10
C PHE A 289 -5.25 11.25 -1.01
N VAL A 290 -4.72 12.46 -0.96
CA VAL A 290 -3.53 12.89 -1.69
C VAL A 290 -2.60 13.58 -0.72
N ALA A 291 -1.33 13.20 -0.73
CA ALA A 291 -0.30 13.76 0.12
C ALA A 291 0.90 14.23 -0.71
N GLU A 292 1.48 15.36 -0.31
CA GLU A 292 2.69 15.93 -0.90
C GLU A 292 3.83 15.83 0.11
N GLN A 293 4.99 15.33 -0.34
CA GLN A 293 6.19 15.20 0.48
C GLN A 293 6.84 16.57 0.69
N LEU A 294 6.98 17.01 1.95
CA LEU A 294 7.55 18.31 2.31
C LEU A 294 9.04 18.25 2.59
N ARG A 295 9.56 17.06 2.95
CA ARG A 295 10.96 16.84 3.32
C ARG A 295 11.77 16.40 2.11
N CYS A 296 13.08 16.67 2.16
CA CYS A 296 14.01 16.03 1.23
C CYS A 296 14.09 14.53 1.53
N SER A 297 14.29 13.72 0.49
CA SER A 297 14.63 12.30 0.66
C SER A 297 15.99 12.14 1.34
N ASP A 298 16.27 10.93 1.83
CA ASP A 298 17.56 10.60 2.43
C ASP A 298 18.70 10.77 1.41
N ASP A 299 18.47 10.39 0.15
CA ASP A 299 19.44 10.60 -0.95
C ASP A 299 19.69 12.09 -1.24
N GLN A 300 18.62 12.91 -1.22
CA GLN A 300 18.79 14.36 -1.37
C GLN A 300 19.61 14.91 -0.21
N MET A 301 19.27 14.56 1.03
CA MET A 301 19.99 15.02 2.21
C MET A 301 21.46 14.57 2.21
N GLU A 302 21.75 13.35 1.76
CA GLU A 302 23.12 12.85 1.63
C GLU A 302 23.91 13.61 0.55
N THR A 303 23.26 13.96 -0.56
CA THR A 303 23.86 14.82 -1.59
C THR A 303 24.23 16.19 -1.00
N TRP A 304 23.31 16.81 -0.26
CA TRP A 304 23.56 18.08 0.42
C TRP A 304 24.70 18.01 1.44
N ARG A 305 24.77 16.94 2.25
CA ARG A 305 25.87 16.75 3.21
C ARG A 305 27.23 16.65 2.53
N LYS A 306 27.32 15.89 1.44
CA LYS A 306 28.57 15.73 0.68
C LYS A 306 29.05 17.04 0.08
N GLU A 307 28.15 17.87 -0.47
CA GLU A 307 28.54 19.16 -1.01
C GLU A 307 28.99 20.14 0.08
N LEU A 308 28.34 20.14 1.24
CA LEU A 308 28.77 20.97 2.38
C LEU A 308 30.18 20.58 2.85
N GLN A 309 30.44 19.28 2.95
CA GLN A 309 31.74 18.76 3.39
C GLN A 309 32.87 19.11 2.40
N ARG A 310 32.60 19.13 1.09
CA ARG A 310 33.57 19.60 0.09
C ARG A 310 33.90 21.09 0.24
N VAL A 311 32.89 21.92 0.47
CA VAL A 311 33.08 23.37 0.65
C VAL A 311 33.92 23.65 1.90
N ASP A 312 33.71 22.89 2.98
CA ASP A 312 34.52 23.02 4.19
C ASP A 312 35.98 22.58 3.94
N GLU A 313 36.20 21.48 3.21
CA GLU A 313 37.55 21.00 2.84
C GLU A 313 38.29 21.98 1.92
N ASP A 314 37.62 22.55 0.90
CA ASP A 314 38.21 23.53 -0.01
C ASP A 314 38.49 24.89 0.68
N GLY A 315 37.65 25.28 1.65
CA GLY A 315 37.79 26.53 2.42
C GLY A 315 38.96 26.54 3.41
N ASP A 316 39.40 25.37 3.87
CA ASP A 316 40.57 25.22 4.74
C ASP A 316 41.91 25.26 3.97
N GLU A 317 41.90 25.04 2.64
CA GLU A 317 43.11 25.11 1.80
C GLU A 317 43.47 26.53 1.35
N GLU A 318 42.52 27.47 1.28
CA GLU A 318 42.79 28.88 0.90
C GLU A 318 43.33 29.76 2.05
N GLY A 319 43.49 29.22 3.27
CA GLY A 319 43.86 29.98 4.47
C GLY A 319 45.36 30.04 4.82
N PHE A 320 46.25 29.44 4.03
CA PHE A 320 47.67 29.28 4.36
C PHE A 320 48.67 29.78 3.30
N GLU A 321 48.25 30.69 2.42
CA GLU A 321 49.17 31.45 1.55
C GLU A 321 49.02 32.94 1.82
N ASP A 322 49.64 33.43 2.91
CA ASP A 322 50.28 34.75 3.00
C ASP A 322 50.92 34.89 4.42
N LEU A 323 52.18 34.45 4.50
CA LEU A 323 53.14 34.74 5.57
C LEU A 323 53.92 36.02 5.24
#